data_AF-R1GTP8-F1
#
_entry.id   AF-R1GTP8-F1
#
_cell.length_a   1.000
_cell.length_b   1.000
_cell.length_c   1.000
_cell.angle_alpha   90.00
_cell.angle_beta   90.00
_cell.angle_gamma   90.00
#
_symmetry.space_group_name_H-M   'P 1'
#
loop_
_entity.id
_entity.type
_entity.pdbx_description
1 polymer ?
#
loop_
_entity_poly.entity_id
_entity_poly.type
_entity_poly.pdbx_seq_one_letter_code
_entity_poly.pdbx_strand_id
1 'polypeptide(L)'
;MKTLGGLGPTIIGVMLGQSFLAMLFVFPRLYTKARINRSLGWDDHMATFSWVMLLCYSAVCSHAATEGYGQHAEALGGKQAALAAKITIIGQTFCIIGIATSKACVAFFLLRIVIFTWHKIVLWACVVAATVICVLCALFDFIRCDPIKGVWDPTVKAKCWMGTEAFTNLSVGVGVTSVICDFVLAFLPWAILWNLNMKKKEKRLIGISMSLGVL
;
A
#
# COMPACT_ATOMS: atom_id res chain seq x y z
N MET A 1 17.33 27.13 -0.94
CA MET A 1 18.30 26.28 -0.21
C MET A 1 17.51 25.08 0.28
N LYS A 2 17.78 23.87 -0.23
CA LYS A 2 17.01 22.66 0.12
C LYS A 2 17.15 22.41 1.62
N THR A 3 16.06 22.54 2.38
CA THR A 3 16.02 22.31 3.83
C THR A 3 15.90 20.81 4.11
N LEU A 4 16.97 20.08 3.81
CA LEU A 4 17.14 18.71 4.30
C LEU A 4 17.55 18.80 5.78
N GLY A 5 16.61 18.56 6.68
CA GLY A 5 16.88 18.46 8.11
C GLY A 5 15.86 17.58 8.83
N GLY A 6 16.09 17.34 10.12
CA GLY A 6 15.24 16.44 10.92
C GLY A 6 15.25 14.99 10.40
N LEU A 7 14.07 14.38 10.33
CA LEU A 7 13.89 12.97 9.93
C LEU A 7 13.82 12.76 8.41
N GLY A 8 13.90 13.82 7.60
CA GLY A 8 13.83 13.77 6.13
C GLY A 8 14.82 12.78 5.47
N PRO A 9 16.11 12.77 5.85
CA PRO A 9 17.09 11.81 5.30
C PRO A 9 16.72 10.35 5.62
N THR A 10 16.18 10.09 6.80
CA THR A 10 15.74 8.76 7.22
C THR A 10 14.56 8.29 6.36
N ILE A 11 13.59 9.18 6.10
CA ILE A 11 12.44 8.86 5.24
C ILE A 11 12.90 8.49 3.83
N ILE A 12 13.80 9.28 3.24
CA ILE A 12 14.36 8.99 1.90
C ILE A 12 15.08 7.64 1.90
N GLY A 13 15.92 7.38 2.91
CA GLY A 13 16.66 6.12 3.05
C GLY A 13 15.73 4.90 3.11
N VAL A 14 14.67 4.98 3.91
CA VAL A 14 13.68 3.90 4.03
C VAL A 14 12.90 3.69 2.73
N MET A 15 12.41 4.77 2.10
CA MET A 15 11.61 4.68 0.88
C MET A 15 12.42 4.12 -0.31
N LEU A 16 13.67 4.57 -0.47
CA LEU A 16 14.58 4.04 -1.47
C LEU A 16 14.96 2.59 -1.18
N GLY A 17 15.25 2.27 0.08
CA GLY A 17 15.57 0.91 0.52
C GLY A 17 14.43 -0.08 0.22
N GLN A 18 13.19 0.27 0.58
CA GLN A 18 12.02 -0.56 0.31
C GLN A 18 11.77 -0.73 -1.19
N SER A 19 11.93 0.34 -1.98
CA SER A 19 11.74 0.30 -3.43
C SER A 19 12.78 -0.61 -4.11
N PHE A 20 14.03 -0.52 -3.67
CA PHE A 20 15.12 -1.35 -4.16
C PHE A 20 14.94 -2.82 -3.79
N LEU A 21 14.54 -3.10 -2.55
CA LEU A 21 14.24 -4.45 -2.11
C LEU A 21 13.11 -5.07 -2.94
N ALA A 22 12.03 -4.31 -3.17
CA ALA A 22 10.92 -4.77 -4.00
C ALA A 22 11.36 -5.03 -5.46
N MET A 23 12.26 -4.21 -6.01
CA MET A 23 12.82 -4.42 -7.34
C MET A 23 13.56 -5.77 -7.44
N LEU A 24 14.34 -6.12 -6.42
CA LEU A 24 15.08 -7.39 -6.37
C LEU A 24 14.17 -8.62 -6.39
N PHE A 25 12.93 -8.53 -5.90
CA PHE A 25 11.97 -9.64 -5.94
C PHE A 25 11.13 -9.66 -7.21
N VAL A 26 10.68 -8.49 -7.69
CA VAL A 26 9.78 -8.40 -8.85
C VAL A 26 10.52 -8.71 -10.15
N PHE A 27 11.76 -8.21 -10.31
CA PHE A 27 12.49 -8.33 -11.57
C PHE A 27 12.84 -9.79 -11.94
N PRO A 28 13.38 -10.63 -11.03
CA PRO A 28 13.63 -12.04 -11.31
C PRO A 28 12.34 -12.84 -11.54
N ARG A 29 11.25 -12.51 -10.83
CA ARG A 29 9.93 -13.14 -11.03
C ARG A 29 9.41 -12.85 -12.43
N LEU A 30 9.48 -11.60 -12.86
CA LEU A 30 9.06 -11.18 -14.20
C LEU A 30 9.93 -11.84 -15.28
N TYR A 31 11.25 -11.83 -15.09
CA TYR A 31 12.21 -12.44 -16.03
C TYR A 31 11.96 -13.94 -16.19
N THR A 32 11.79 -14.67 -15.09
CA THR A 32 11.54 -16.11 -15.10
C THR A 32 10.23 -16.43 -15.81
N LYS A 33 9.14 -15.74 -15.51
CA LYS A 33 7.85 -16.02 -16.16
C LYS A 33 7.77 -15.56 -17.61
N ALA A 34 8.39 -14.44 -17.95
CA ALA A 34 8.40 -13.92 -19.32
C ALA A 34 9.31 -14.76 -20.24
N ARG A 35 10.50 -15.14 -19.78
CA ARG A 35 11.52 -15.78 -20.64
C ARG A 35 11.59 -17.29 -20.48
N ILE A 36 11.49 -17.82 -19.26
CA ILE A 36 11.62 -19.26 -18.99
C ILE A 36 10.26 -19.94 -19.15
N ASN A 37 9.23 -19.46 -18.43
CA ASN A 37 7.94 -20.13 -18.40
C ASN A 37 7.00 -19.71 -19.56
N ARG A 38 7.32 -18.59 -20.26
CA ARG A 38 6.51 -17.95 -21.31
C ARG A 38 5.01 -17.87 -20.96
N SER A 39 4.71 -17.68 -19.69
CA SER A 39 3.36 -17.67 -19.15
C SER A 39 3.23 -16.47 -18.22
N LEU A 40 2.84 -15.34 -18.82
CA LEU A 40 2.51 -14.12 -18.10
C LEU A 40 1.05 -14.22 -17.66
N GLY A 41 0.85 -14.32 -16.34
CA GLY A 41 -0.49 -14.27 -15.76
C GLY A 41 -0.91 -12.83 -15.49
N TRP A 42 -2.22 -12.60 -15.38
CA TRP A 42 -2.78 -11.33 -14.92
C TRP A 42 -2.24 -10.90 -13.53
N ASP A 43 -1.97 -11.87 -12.66
CA ASP A 43 -1.29 -11.67 -11.36
C ASP A 43 0.05 -10.93 -11.50
N ASP A 44 0.88 -11.29 -12.48
CA ASP A 44 2.21 -10.68 -12.63
C ASP A 44 2.12 -9.22 -13.12
N HIS A 45 1.11 -8.90 -13.94
CA HIS A 45 0.85 -7.52 -14.35
C HIS A 45 0.38 -6.66 -13.17
N MET A 46 -0.49 -7.19 -12.31
CA MET A 46 -0.95 -6.49 -11.11
C MET A 46 0.20 -6.25 -10.12
N ALA A 47 1.04 -7.26 -9.88
CA ALA A 47 2.22 -7.12 -9.03
C ALA A 47 3.22 -6.09 -9.56
N THR A 48 3.44 -6.05 -10.88
CA THR A 48 4.31 -5.06 -11.52
C THR A 48 3.73 -3.66 -11.39
N PHE A 49 2.42 -3.52 -11.59
CA PHE A 49 1.72 -2.25 -11.42
C PHE A 49 1.85 -1.72 -9.99
N SER A 50 1.66 -2.58 -8.98
CA SER A 50 1.87 -2.22 -7.58
C SER A 50 3.28 -1.71 -7.30
N TRP A 51 4.30 -2.36 -7.87
CA TRP A 51 5.69 -1.92 -7.72
C TRP A 51 5.95 -0.55 -8.37
N VAL A 52 5.38 -0.30 -9.55
CA VAL A 52 5.47 1.02 -10.20
C VAL A 52 4.80 2.10 -9.35
N MET A 53 3.63 1.82 -8.78
CA MET A 53 2.95 2.75 -7.87
C MET A 53 3.79 3.03 -6.61
N LEU A 54 4.45 2.03 -6.04
CA LEU A 54 5.37 2.19 -4.92
C LEU A 54 6.57 3.08 -5.29
N LEU A 55 7.12 2.93 -6.50
CA LEU A 55 8.21 3.75 -6.99
C LEU A 55 7.77 5.22 -7.18
N CYS A 56 6.58 5.45 -7.72
CA CYS A 56 5.99 6.78 -7.80
C CYS A 56 5.82 7.40 -6.40
N TYR A 57 5.30 6.64 -5.43
CA TYR A 57 5.17 7.08 -4.05
C TYR A 57 6.52 7.47 -3.43
N SER A 58 7.53 6.61 -3.58
CA SER A 58 8.90 6.85 -3.10
C SER A 58 9.51 8.12 -3.68
N ALA A 59 9.32 8.37 -4.98
CA ALA A 59 9.80 9.58 -5.65
C ALA A 59 9.10 10.85 -5.12
N VAL A 60 7.77 10.79 -4.96
CA VAL A 60 6.97 11.91 -4.43
C VAL A 60 7.34 12.23 -2.98
N CYS A 61 7.49 11.22 -2.12
CA CYS A 61 7.95 11.40 -0.73
C CYS A 61 9.38 11.91 -0.65
N SER A 62 10.27 11.45 -1.53
CA SER A 62 11.64 11.96 -1.59
C SER A 62 11.69 13.43 -1.98
N HIS A 63 10.82 13.85 -2.91
CA HIS A 63 10.68 15.26 -3.25
C HIS A 63 10.08 16.06 -2.09
N ALA A 64 9.03 15.55 -1.43
CA ALA A 64 8.46 16.20 -0.23
C ALA A 64 9.51 16.38 0.87
N ALA A 65 10.38 15.40 1.09
CA ALA A 65 11.47 15.47 2.06
C ALA A 65 12.48 16.59 1.75
N THR A 66 12.71 16.91 0.47
CA THR A 66 13.56 18.06 0.10
C THR A 66 12.91 19.42 0.34
N GLU A 67 11.58 19.46 0.44
CA GLU A 67 10.78 20.65 0.78
C GLU A 67 10.56 20.79 2.31
N GLY A 68 11.23 19.96 3.12
CA GLY A 68 11.21 19.99 4.59
C GLY A 68 10.19 19.06 5.24
N TYR A 69 9.65 18.09 4.49
CA TYR A 69 8.86 16.99 5.08
C TYR A 69 9.71 16.16 6.06
N GLY A 70 9.22 16.00 7.29
CA GLY A 70 9.95 15.34 8.40
C GLY A 70 10.60 16.29 9.41
N GLN A 71 10.38 17.61 9.27
CA GLN A 71 10.73 18.62 10.27
C GLN A 71 9.47 19.14 10.99
N HIS A 72 9.62 19.69 12.20
CA HIS A 72 8.49 20.30 12.91
C HIS A 72 7.96 21.50 12.12
N ALA A 73 6.62 21.64 12.07
CA ALA A 73 5.94 22.70 11.32
C ALA A 73 6.39 24.12 11.73
N GLU A 74 6.88 24.28 12.97
CA GLU A 74 7.40 25.54 13.52
C GLU A 74 8.77 25.95 12.94
N ALA A 75 9.55 24.98 12.44
CA ALA A 75 10.87 25.23 11.85
C ALA A 75 10.81 25.55 10.35
N LEU A 76 9.64 25.36 9.71
CA LEU A 76 9.41 25.63 8.29
C LEU A 76 8.61 26.93 8.10
N GLY A 77 8.88 27.64 7.00
CA GLY A 77 7.97 28.69 6.56
C GLY A 77 6.60 28.12 6.19
N GLY A 78 5.51 28.79 6.59
CA GLY A 78 4.13 28.28 6.39
C GLY A 78 3.80 27.91 4.93
N LYS A 79 4.37 28.60 3.94
CA LYS A 79 4.20 28.27 2.52
C LYS A 79 4.89 26.97 2.11
N GLN A 80 6.07 26.68 2.66
CA GLN A 80 6.80 25.43 2.39
C GLN A 80 6.11 24.24 3.06
N ALA A 81 5.65 24.41 4.31
CA ALA A 81 4.89 23.39 5.01
C ALA A 81 3.61 23.00 4.25
N ALA A 82 2.87 23.98 3.72
CA ALA A 82 1.67 23.72 2.94
C ALA A 82 1.96 22.99 1.61
N LEU A 83 3.06 23.32 0.95
CA LEU A 83 3.48 22.63 -0.28
C LEU A 83 3.91 21.18 -0.01
N ALA A 84 4.70 20.95 1.05
CA ALA A 84 5.10 19.62 1.48
C ALA A 84 3.90 18.74 1.88
N ALA A 85 2.93 19.30 2.61
CA ALA A 85 1.69 18.60 2.96
C ALA A 85 0.88 18.22 1.72
N LYS A 86 0.73 19.14 0.76
CA LYS A 86 0.03 18.86 -0.51
C LYS A 86 0.69 17.72 -1.30
N ILE A 87 2.01 17.75 -1.45
CA ILE A 87 2.75 16.70 -2.17
C ILE A 87 2.60 15.35 -1.47
N THR A 88 2.61 15.34 -0.14
CA THR A 88 2.43 14.13 0.67
C THR A 88 1.05 13.51 0.49
N ILE A 89 -0.02 14.31 0.52
CA ILE A 89 -1.40 13.81 0.31
C ILE A 89 -1.55 13.18 -1.09
N ILE A 90 -0.95 13.80 -2.09
CA ILE A 90 -0.91 13.24 -3.45
C ILE A 90 -0.13 11.92 -3.45
N GLY A 91 1.02 11.86 -2.78
CA GLY A 91 1.81 10.64 -2.58
C GLY A 91 0.99 9.52 -1.92
N GLN A 92 0.30 9.84 -0.83
CA GLN A 92 -0.53 8.90 -0.08
C GLN A 92 -1.56 8.18 -0.97
N THR A 93 -2.11 8.87 -1.97
CA THR A 93 -3.05 8.28 -2.93
C THR A 93 -2.39 7.16 -3.74
N PHE A 94 -1.16 7.35 -4.21
CA PHE A 94 -0.41 6.30 -4.91
C PHE A 94 -0.10 5.11 -4.01
N CYS A 95 0.22 5.36 -2.73
CA CYS A 95 0.44 4.31 -1.74
C CYS A 95 -0.82 3.46 -1.55
N ILE A 96 -1.98 4.09 -1.35
CA ILE A 96 -3.27 3.40 -1.16
C ILE A 96 -3.61 2.53 -2.38
N ILE A 97 -3.44 3.04 -3.60
CA ILE A 97 -3.67 2.27 -4.83
C ILE A 97 -2.71 1.08 -4.94
N GLY A 98 -1.44 1.27 -4.58
CA GLY A 98 -0.43 0.21 -4.53
C GLY A 98 -0.79 -0.90 -3.56
N ILE A 99 -1.23 -0.56 -2.34
CA ILE A 99 -1.69 -1.52 -1.33
C ILE A 99 -2.92 -2.29 -1.84
N ALA A 100 -3.93 -1.58 -2.35
CA ALA A 100 -5.16 -2.20 -2.86
C ALA A 100 -4.86 -3.20 -3.99
N THR A 101 -4.02 -2.79 -4.95
CA THR A 101 -3.66 -3.65 -6.10
C THR A 101 -2.86 -4.87 -5.65
N SER A 102 -1.96 -4.72 -4.68
CA SER A 102 -1.16 -5.82 -4.12
C SER A 102 -2.04 -6.85 -3.42
N LYS A 103 -3.00 -6.40 -2.61
CA LYS A 103 -3.97 -7.29 -1.94
C LYS A 103 -4.88 -8.00 -2.93
N ALA A 104 -5.36 -7.27 -3.94
CA ALA A 104 -6.18 -7.83 -5.00
C ALA A 104 -5.42 -8.93 -5.76
N CYS A 105 -4.15 -8.69 -6.10
CA CYS A 105 -3.27 -9.66 -6.76
C CYS A 105 -3.22 -11.00 -6.01
N VAL A 106 -2.87 -10.96 -4.71
CA VAL A 106 -2.77 -12.16 -3.85
C VAL A 106 -4.12 -12.86 -3.71
N ALA A 107 -5.19 -12.09 -3.52
CA ALA A 107 -6.52 -12.66 -3.38
C ALA A 107 -7.02 -13.32 -4.67
N PHE A 108 -6.76 -12.74 -5.84
CA PHE A 108 -7.08 -13.35 -7.14
C PHE A 108 -6.26 -14.62 -7.37
N PHE A 109 -4.98 -14.63 -6.99
CA PHE A 109 -4.15 -15.82 -7.04
C PHE A 109 -4.73 -16.95 -6.18
N LEU A 110 -5.13 -16.64 -4.95
CA LEU A 110 -5.80 -17.60 -4.05
C LEU A 110 -7.14 -18.09 -4.61
N LEU A 111 -7.98 -17.20 -5.14
CA LEU A 111 -9.27 -17.54 -5.74
C LEU A 111 -9.14 -18.56 -6.88
N ARG A 112 -8.04 -18.53 -7.64
CA ARG A 112 -7.75 -19.49 -8.71
C ARG A 112 -7.36 -20.88 -8.18
N ILE A 113 -6.77 -20.97 -6.99
CA ILE A 113 -6.30 -22.22 -6.37
C ILE A 113 -7.42 -22.88 -5.54
N VAL A 114 -8.28 -22.08 -4.94
CA VAL A 114 -9.33 -22.56 -4.04
C VAL A 114 -10.41 -23.34 -4.80
N ILE A 115 -10.68 -24.55 -4.33
CA ILE A 115 -11.75 -25.40 -4.88
C ILE A 115 -13.06 -25.21 -4.09
N PHE A 116 -12.99 -25.08 -2.75
CA PHE A 116 -14.14 -24.97 -1.86
C PHE A 116 -14.86 -23.61 -1.93
N THR A 117 -16.20 -23.63 -2.01
CA THR A 117 -17.05 -22.43 -2.14
C THR A 117 -16.98 -21.50 -0.93
N TRP A 118 -16.94 -22.02 0.31
CA TRP A 118 -16.82 -21.21 1.54
C TRP A 118 -15.57 -20.33 1.56
N HIS A 119 -14.43 -20.87 1.15
CA HIS A 119 -13.16 -20.13 1.09
C HIS A 119 -13.20 -19.02 0.03
N LYS A 120 -13.93 -19.24 -1.08
CA LYS A 120 -14.12 -18.20 -2.12
C LYS A 120 -14.94 -17.02 -1.61
N ILE A 121 -15.97 -17.27 -0.78
CA ILE A 121 -16.78 -16.21 -0.18
C ILE A 121 -15.92 -15.34 0.74
N VAL A 122 -15.10 -15.95 1.60
CA VAL A 122 -14.19 -15.23 2.50
C VAL A 122 -13.17 -14.40 1.72
N LEU A 123 -12.61 -14.94 0.63
CA LEU A 123 -11.69 -14.20 -0.24
C LEU A 123 -12.35 -13.00 -0.91
N TRP A 124 -13.55 -13.18 -1.48
CA TRP A 124 -14.30 -12.08 -2.07
C TRP A 124 -14.64 -11.01 -1.03
N ALA A 125 -15.03 -11.41 0.18
CA ALA A 125 -15.25 -10.48 1.28
C ALA A 125 -13.99 -9.69 1.62
N CYS A 126 -12.81 -10.32 1.66
CA CYS A 126 -11.53 -9.63 1.89
C CYS A 126 -11.18 -8.66 0.75
N VAL A 127 -11.38 -9.04 -0.51
CA VAL A 127 -11.12 -8.17 -1.67
C VAL A 127 -12.02 -6.95 -1.65
N VAL A 128 -13.33 -7.16 -1.43
CA VAL A 128 -14.31 -6.08 -1.36
C VAL A 128 -14.00 -5.18 -0.17
N ALA A 129 -13.75 -5.74 1.02
CA ALA A 129 -13.39 -4.96 2.20
C ALA A 129 -12.13 -4.12 1.96
N ALA A 130 -11.04 -4.72 1.47
CA ALA A 130 -9.80 -4.01 1.20
C ALA A 130 -10.00 -2.89 0.16
N THR A 131 -10.76 -3.14 -0.90
CA THR A 131 -11.03 -2.15 -1.95
C THR A 131 -11.87 -1.00 -1.43
N VAL A 132 -12.97 -1.30 -0.73
CA VAL A 132 -13.87 -0.30 -0.15
C VAL A 132 -13.11 0.58 0.84
N ILE A 133 -12.31 -0.02 1.70
CA ILE A 133 -11.52 0.70 2.71
C ILE A 133 -10.49 1.63 2.06
N CYS A 134 -9.79 1.17 1.03
CA CYS A 134 -8.84 1.99 0.29
C CYS A 134 -9.53 3.18 -0.41
N VAL A 135 -10.67 2.94 -1.05
CA VAL A 135 -11.46 4.00 -1.71
C VAL A 135 -11.99 5.01 -0.70
N LEU A 136 -12.53 4.56 0.44
CA LEU A 136 -13.00 5.44 1.49
C LEU A 136 -11.86 6.29 2.06
N CYS A 137 -10.70 5.68 2.35
CA CYS A 137 -9.53 6.43 2.81
C CYS A 137 -9.09 7.50 1.81
N ALA A 138 -9.00 7.16 0.53
CA ALA A 138 -8.63 8.12 -0.50
C ALA A 138 -9.64 9.27 -0.59
N LEU A 139 -10.95 8.97 -0.56
CA LEU A 139 -12.01 9.99 -0.59
C LEU A 139 -11.96 10.91 0.63
N PHE A 140 -11.81 10.36 1.84
CA PHE A 140 -11.74 11.14 3.08
C PHE A 140 -10.44 11.93 3.23
N ASP A 141 -9.38 11.59 2.49
CA ASP A 141 -8.15 12.39 2.46
C ASP A 141 -8.36 13.70 1.69
N PHE A 142 -9.18 13.70 0.63
CA PHE A 142 -9.47 14.90 -0.17
C PHE A 142 -10.68 15.70 0.33
N ILE A 143 -11.74 15.03 0.79
CA ILE A 143 -13.06 15.68 1.04
C ILE A 143 -13.19 16.20 2.48
N ARG A 144 -12.15 16.08 3.33
CA ARG A 144 -12.27 16.42 4.75
C ARG A 144 -12.59 17.88 5.05
N CYS A 145 -12.16 18.79 4.17
CA CYS A 145 -12.34 20.22 4.34
C CYS A 145 -12.92 20.86 3.08
N ASP A 146 -13.81 21.83 3.28
CA ASP A 146 -14.32 22.70 2.23
C ASP A 146 -13.80 24.13 2.47
N PRO A 147 -12.98 24.72 1.58
CA PRO A 147 -12.40 24.13 0.36
C PRO A 147 -11.25 23.14 0.66
N ILE A 148 -11.01 22.20 -0.25
CA ILE A 148 -9.96 21.15 -0.19
C ILE A 148 -8.58 21.76 0.11
N LYS A 149 -8.32 23.00 -0.32
CA LYS A 149 -7.08 23.73 -0.04
C LYS A 149 -6.75 23.84 1.46
N GLY A 150 -7.77 23.88 2.32
CA GLY A 150 -7.60 23.92 3.76
C GLY A 150 -7.07 22.62 4.38
N VAL A 151 -7.04 21.51 3.64
CA VAL A 151 -6.43 20.25 4.12
C VAL A 151 -4.92 20.39 4.25
N TRP A 152 -4.27 21.12 3.34
CA TRP A 152 -2.82 21.31 3.34
C TRP A 152 -2.36 22.72 3.71
N ASP A 153 -3.21 23.74 3.55
CA ASP A 153 -2.89 25.12 3.88
C ASP A 153 -3.74 25.62 5.07
N PRO A 154 -3.17 25.67 6.30
CA PRO A 154 -3.89 26.12 7.48
C PRO A 154 -4.15 27.63 7.48
N THR A 155 -3.55 28.40 6.56
CA THR A 155 -3.81 29.85 6.45
C THR A 155 -5.14 30.15 5.76
N VAL A 156 -5.71 29.17 5.06
CA VAL A 156 -7.03 29.28 4.41
C VAL A 156 -8.11 28.94 5.44
N LYS A 157 -9.06 29.86 5.63
CA LYS A 157 -10.29 29.59 6.42
C LYS A 157 -11.12 28.53 5.70
N ALA A 158 -10.92 27.27 6.04
CA ALA A 158 -11.71 26.15 5.56
C ALA A 158 -12.61 25.59 6.66
N LYS A 159 -13.81 25.16 6.29
CA LYS A 159 -14.72 24.46 7.17
C LYS A 159 -14.45 22.96 7.04
N CYS A 160 -13.68 22.40 7.97
CA CYS A 160 -13.48 20.96 8.06
C CYS A 160 -14.62 20.33 8.86
N TRP A 161 -15.37 19.43 8.23
CA TRP A 161 -16.54 18.79 8.87
C TRP A 161 -16.14 17.59 9.72
N MET A 162 -14.93 17.08 9.50
CA MET A 162 -14.34 15.98 10.25
C MET A 162 -13.07 16.50 10.93
N GLY A 163 -13.08 16.50 12.26
CA GLY A 163 -11.93 16.91 13.07
C GLY A 163 -10.71 16.01 12.83
N THR A 164 -9.53 16.51 13.17
CA THR A 164 -8.27 15.76 13.10
C THR A 164 -8.35 14.45 13.88
N GLU A 165 -8.95 14.45 15.08
CA GLU A 165 -9.13 13.24 15.89
C GLU A 165 -10.03 12.19 15.21
N ALA A 166 -11.14 12.63 14.62
CA ALA A 166 -12.07 11.74 13.92
C ALA A 166 -11.41 11.06 12.72
N PHE A 167 -10.58 11.80 11.98
CA PHE A 167 -9.82 11.21 10.88
C PHE A 167 -8.74 10.24 11.35
N THR A 168 -8.03 10.56 12.43
CA THR A 168 -7.02 9.66 12.99
C THR A 168 -7.68 8.33 13.40
N ASN A 169 -8.83 8.37 14.06
CA ASN A 169 -9.59 7.17 14.41
C ASN A 169 -10.04 6.37 13.18
N LEU A 170 -10.51 7.05 12.13
CA LEU A 170 -10.86 6.41 10.85
C LEU A 170 -9.65 5.72 10.20
N SER A 171 -8.51 6.41 10.16
CA SER A 171 -7.27 5.89 9.60
C SER A 171 -6.74 4.68 10.37
N VAL A 172 -6.85 4.69 11.70
CA VAL A 172 -6.51 3.54 12.55
C VAL A 172 -7.45 2.37 12.26
N GLY A 173 -8.77 2.60 12.15
CA GLY A 173 -9.74 1.55 11.82
C GLY A 173 -9.48 0.90 10.46
N VAL A 174 -9.11 1.71 9.46
CA VAL A 174 -8.66 1.25 8.14
C VAL A 174 -7.40 0.39 8.27
N GLY A 175 -6.40 0.86 9.03
CA GLY A 175 -5.17 0.12 9.29
C GLY A 175 -5.43 -1.26 9.91
N VAL A 176 -6.27 -1.32 10.94
CA VAL A 176 -6.63 -2.57 11.63
C VAL A 176 -7.29 -3.55 10.67
N THR A 177 -8.24 -3.08 9.86
CA THR A 177 -8.94 -3.97 8.92
C THR A 177 -8.03 -4.44 7.80
N SER A 178 -7.12 -3.58 7.34
CA SER A 178 -6.07 -3.94 6.39
C SER A 178 -5.20 -5.09 6.93
N VAL A 179 -4.75 -5.00 8.19
CA VAL A 179 -3.97 -6.04 8.86
C VAL A 179 -4.76 -7.34 9.01
N ILE A 180 -6.05 -7.27 9.37
CA ILE A 180 -6.92 -8.44 9.44
C ILE A 180 -6.99 -9.14 8.07
N CYS A 181 -7.16 -8.38 6.98
CA CYS A 181 -7.15 -8.95 5.64
C CYS A 181 -5.82 -9.65 5.31
N ASP A 182 -4.67 -9.09 5.73
CA ASP A 182 -3.36 -9.70 5.48
C ASP A 182 -3.20 -11.02 6.23
N PHE A 183 -3.64 -11.08 7.49
CA PHE A 183 -3.67 -12.35 8.24
C PHE A 183 -4.59 -13.38 7.57
N VAL A 184 -5.78 -12.99 7.15
CA VAL A 184 -6.70 -13.92 6.46
C VAL A 184 -6.05 -14.45 5.17
N LEU A 185 -5.46 -13.58 4.35
CA LEU A 185 -4.79 -13.98 3.11
C LEU A 185 -3.58 -14.89 3.36
N ALA A 186 -2.86 -14.71 4.48
CA ALA A 186 -1.74 -15.56 4.87
C ALA A 186 -2.16 -16.93 5.40
N PHE A 187 -3.22 -17.00 6.22
CA PHE A 187 -3.69 -18.25 6.83
C PHE A 187 -4.50 -19.13 5.87
N LEU A 188 -5.25 -18.52 4.94
CA LEU A 188 -6.12 -19.25 4.02
C LEU A 188 -5.40 -20.34 3.19
N PRO A 189 -4.24 -20.08 2.53
CA PRO A 189 -3.53 -21.13 1.81
C PRO A 189 -3.04 -22.25 2.73
N TRP A 190 -2.69 -21.94 3.99
CA TRP A 190 -2.29 -22.95 4.96
C TRP A 190 -3.43 -23.91 5.29
N ALA A 191 -4.63 -23.37 5.52
CA ALA A 191 -5.84 -24.16 5.75
C ALA A 191 -6.20 -25.04 4.54
N ILE A 192 -6.09 -24.50 3.32
CA ILE A 192 -6.36 -25.24 2.07
C ILE A 192 -5.34 -26.36 1.87
N LEU A 193 -4.05 -26.07 2.08
CA LEU A 193 -2.97 -27.06 1.94
C LEU A 193 -3.03 -28.16 3.00
N TRP A 194 -3.66 -27.93 4.16
CA TRP A 194 -3.82 -28.96 5.18
C TRP A 194 -4.74 -30.09 4.70
N ASN A 195 -5.78 -29.77 3.94
CA ASN A 195 -6.76 -30.74 3.44
C ASN A 195 -6.43 -31.32 2.05
N LEU A 196 -5.44 -30.79 1.34
CA LEU A 196 -5.12 -31.23 -0.02
C LEU A 196 -3.92 -32.19 -0.05
N ASN A 197 -4.10 -33.36 -0.65
CA ASN A 197 -3.10 -34.43 -0.75
C ASN A 197 -2.05 -34.14 -1.86
N MET A 198 -1.41 -32.96 -1.79
CA MET A 198 -0.38 -32.51 -2.72
C MET A 198 1.02 -33.01 -2.31
N LYS A 199 1.94 -33.08 -3.29
CA LYS A 199 3.34 -33.45 -3.03
C LYS A 199 3.96 -32.48 -2.03
N LYS A 200 4.60 -33.00 -0.97
CA LYS A 200 5.22 -32.22 0.12
C LYS A 200 6.18 -31.11 -0.35
N LYS A 201 6.75 -31.22 -1.55
CA LYS A 201 7.62 -30.19 -2.16
C LYS A 201 6.85 -28.94 -2.58
N GLU A 202 5.70 -29.05 -3.25
CA GLU A 202 4.85 -27.90 -3.63
C GLU A 202 4.21 -27.25 -2.41
N LYS A 203 3.78 -28.06 -1.43
CA LYS A 203 3.23 -27.57 -0.16
C LYS A 203 4.22 -26.68 0.60
N ARG A 204 5.51 -27.05 0.62
CA ARG A 204 6.56 -26.22 1.24
C ARG A 204 6.86 -24.96 0.44
N LEU A 205 6.90 -25.03 -0.89
CA LEU A 205 7.15 -23.85 -1.74
C LEU A 205 6.05 -22.80 -1.60
N ILE A 206 4.78 -23.22 -1.61
CA ILE A 206 3.65 -22.31 -1.40
C ILE A 206 3.67 -21.75 0.03
N GLY A 207 3.93 -22.60 1.04
CA GLY A 207 4.06 -22.14 2.43
C GLY A 207 5.12 -21.07 2.61
N ILE A 208 6.34 -21.30 2.09
CA ILE A 208 7.46 -20.33 2.19
C ILE A 208 7.15 -19.04 1.41
N SER A 209 6.58 -19.16 0.20
CA SER A 209 6.23 -17.98 -0.61
C SER A 209 5.14 -17.12 0.03
N MET A 210 4.26 -17.70 0.84
CA MET A 210 3.20 -16.98 1.53
C MET A 210 3.69 -16.36 2.84
N SER A 211 4.57 -17.03 3.57
CA SER A 211 5.24 -16.43 4.75
C SER A 211 6.07 -15.21 4.39
N LEU A 212 6.63 -15.16 3.19
CA LEU A 212 7.36 -14.00 2.67
C LEU A 212 6.45 -12.81 2.32
N GLY A 213 5.14 -13.04 2.12
CA GLY A 213 4.17 -11.97 1.86
C GLY A 213 3.65 -11.27 3.12
N VAL A 214 3.97 -11.79 4.31
CA VAL A 214 3.61 -11.21 5.62
C VAL A 214 4.66 -10.21 6.12
N LEU A 215 5.87 -10.23 5.54
CA LEU A 215 7.03 -9.44 5.93
C LEU A 215 7.26 -8.29 4.93
#